data_AF-A0A6I7WEU2-F1
#
_entry.id   AF-A0A6I7WEU2-F1
#
_cell.length_a   1.000
_cell.length_b   1.000
_cell.length_c   1.000
_cell.angle_alpha   90.00
_cell.angle_beta   90.00
_cell.angle_gamma   90.00
#
_symmetry.space_group_name_H-M   'P 1'
#
loop_
_entity.id
_entity.type
_entity.pdbx_description
1 polymer ?
#
loop_
_entity_poly.entity_id
_entity_poly.type
_entity_poly.pdbx_seq_one_letter_code
_entity_poly.pdbx_strand_id
1 'polypeptide(L)'
;KKAIKRNGRPELVNIDKSGSNKAALNSINKEDSDAPKVEPIVIRQCKYLNNIIEQDHRNIKRITRPMLGFKNFHSAQKTLAGIEIMKMIKKGQMFGGDGLSPAGQFYSFAA
;
A
#
# COMPACT_ATOMS: atom_id res chain seq x y z
N LYS A 1 -11.96 8.31 -1.42
CA LYS A 1 -12.47 6.92 -1.22
C LYS A 1 -11.78 5.83 -2.09
N LYS A 2 -10.80 6.15 -2.97
CA LYS A 2 -10.19 5.15 -3.88
C LYS A 2 -9.53 3.95 -3.16
N ALA A 3 -8.83 4.18 -2.04
CA ALA A 3 -8.14 3.12 -1.30
C ALA A 3 -9.11 2.07 -0.71
N ILE A 4 -10.19 2.52 -0.05
CA ILE A 4 -11.22 1.63 0.51
C ILE A 4 -11.94 0.85 -0.61
N LYS A 5 -12.25 1.51 -1.74
CA LYS A 5 -12.87 0.82 -2.89
C LYS A 5 -11.99 -0.30 -3.47
N ARG A 6 -10.66 -0.14 -3.45
CA ARG A 6 -9.73 -1.12 -4.03
C ARG A 6 -9.37 -2.26 -3.07
N ASN A 7 -9.24 -1.97 -1.78
CA ASN A 7 -8.71 -2.92 -0.78
C ASN A 7 -9.77 -3.43 0.20
N GLY A 8 -11.02 -3.01 0.05
CA GLY A 8 -12.07 -3.27 1.03
C GLY A 8 -12.06 -2.26 2.19
N ARG A 9 -13.10 -2.35 3.03
CA ARG A 9 -13.25 -1.50 4.22
C ARG A 9 -12.42 -2.08 5.36
N PRO A 10 -11.45 -1.33 5.93
CA PRO A 10 -10.71 -1.78 7.09
C PRO A 10 -11.52 -1.57 8.37
N GLU A 11 -11.37 -2.47 9.34
CA GLU A 11 -11.90 -2.28 10.70
C GLU A 11 -11.10 -1.23 11.47
N LEU A 12 -9.78 -1.19 11.26
CA LEU A 12 -8.85 -0.30 11.94
C LEU A 12 -7.87 0.32 10.96
N VAL A 13 -7.62 1.63 11.09
CA VAL A 13 -6.59 2.35 10.34
C VAL A 13 -5.64 3.04 11.31
N ASN A 14 -4.35 2.75 11.16
CA ASN A 14 -3.31 3.53 11.82
C ASN A 14 -2.93 4.72 10.92
N ILE A 15 -3.08 5.93 11.43
CA ILE A 15 -2.71 7.16 10.72
C ILE A 15 -1.55 7.86 11.42
N ASP A 16 -0.91 8.77 10.68
CA ASP A 16 0.02 9.74 11.23
C ASP A 16 -0.73 10.86 11.98
N LYS A 17 0.00 11.91 12.37
CA LYS A 17 -0.59 13.09 13.02
C LYS A 17 -1.23 14.07 12.03
N SER A 18 -1.52 13.68 10.79
CA SER A 18 -2.13 14.60 9.82
C SER A 18 -3.62 14.83 10.10
N GLY A 19 -4.01 16.12 10.12
CA GLY A 19 -5.40 16.52 10.29
C GLY A 19 -6.29 16.08 9.13
N SER A 20 -5.75 16.09 7.90
CA SER A 20 -6.49 15.71 6.68
C SER A 20 -6.91 14.25 6.67
N ASN A 21 -6.02 13.32 7.03
CA ASN A 21 -6.36 11.89 7.09
C ASN A 21 -7.42 11.61 8.15
N LYS A 22 -7.30 12.24 9.33
CA LYS A 22 -8.30 12.12 10.40
C LYS A 22 -9.66 12.67 9.96
N ALA A 23 -9.70 13.84 9.34
CA ALA A 23 -10.93 14.44 8.82
C ALA A 23 -11.59 13.56 7.75
N ALA A 24 -10.79 13.00 6.83
CA ALA A 24 -11.30 12.11 5.78
C ALA A 24 -11.92 10.83 6.36
N LEU A 25 -11.27 10.18 7.34
CA LEU A 25 -11.81 8.99 7.99
C LEU A 25 -13.06 9.29 8.83
N ASN A 26 -13.08 10.43 9.53
CA ASN A 26 -14.27 10.87 10.26
C ASN A 26 -15.46 11.14 9.31
N SER A 27 -15.21 11.77 8.16
CA SER A 27 -16.23 11.99 7.14
C SER A 27 -16.79 10.68 6.62
N ILE A 28 -15.94 9.67 6.41
CA ILE A 28 -16.38 8.34 5.98
C ILE A 28 -17.24 7.68 7.05
N ASN A 29 -16.80 7.67 8.31
CA ASN A 29 -17.60 7.11 9.41
C ASN A 29 -18.95 7.83 9.59
N LYS A 30 -19.00 9.14 9.31
CA LYS A 30 -20.25 9.91 9.37
C LYS A 30 -21.18 9.59 8.20
N GLU A 31 -20.67 9.40 6.99
CA GLU A 31 -21.49 8.97 5.86
C GLU A 31 -22.09 7.58 6.07
N ASP A 32 -21.36 6.71 6.79
CA ASP A 32 -21.79 5.34 7.05
C ASP A 32 -22.67 5.22 8.32
N SER A 33 -22.90 6.30 9.08
CA SER A 33 -23.65 6.25 10.33
C SER A 33 -25.08 5.77 10.17
N ASP A 34 -25.65 5.98 8.98
CA ASP A 34 -27.03 5.64 8.66
C ASP A 34 -27.17 4.20 8.11
N ALA A 35 -26.05 3.48 7.95
CA ALA A 35 -26.02 2.12 7.45
C ALA A 35 -25.96 1.11 8.62
N PRO A 36 -27.05 0.38 8.94
CA PRO A 36 -27.19 -0.43 10.17
C PRO A 36 -26.28 -1.67 10.26
N LYS A 37 -25.37 -1.88 9.30
CA LYS A 37 -24.45 -3.02 9.25
C LYS A 37 -22.98 -2.61 9.05
N VAL A 38 -22.67 -1.31 9.12
CA VAL A 38 -21.33 -0.80 8.87
C VAL A 38 -20.75 -0.26 10.16
N GLU A 39 -19.84 -1.02 10.77
CA GLU A 39 -19.09 -0.54 11.92
C GLU A 39 -18.19 0.64 11.52
N PRO A 40 -18.03 1.64 12.42
CA PRO A 40 -17.13 2.75 12.19
C PRO A 40 -15.68 2.27 12.18
N ILE A 41 -14.88 2.82 11.27
CA ILE A 41 -13.45 2.54 11.21
C ILE A 41 -12.78 3.08 12.47
N VAL A 42 -12.08 2.22 13.20
CA VAL A 42 -11.29 2.61 14.37
C VAL A 42 -10.05 3.36 13.91
N ILE A 43 -9.91 4.62 14.33
CA ILE A 43 -8.76 5.47 13.98
C ILE A 43 -7.75 5.42 15.11
N ARG A 44 -6.53 4.92 14.83
CA ARG A 44 -5.43 4.84 15.78
C ARG A 44 -4.26 5.72 15.34
N GLN A 45 -3.57 6.33 16.31
CA GLN A 45 -2.34 7.09 16.08
C GLN A 45 -1.17 6.48 16.88
N CYS A 46 -0.57 5.40 16.36
CA CYS A 46 0.60 4.78 16.98
C CYS A 46 1.88 5.10 16.21
N LYS A 47 2.83 5.78 16.87
CA LYS A 47 4.14 6.15 16.27
C LYS A 47 4.96 4.93 15.84
N TYR A 48 4.96 3.87 16.64
CA TYR A 48 5.72 2.66 16.35
C TYR A 48 5.27 2.00 15.04
N LEU A 49 3.96 1.85 14.85
CA LEU A 49 3.41 1.27 13.63
C LEU A 49 3.66 2.15 12.40
N ASN A 50 3.65 3.48 12.58
CA ASN A 50 4.05 4.40 11.51
C ASN A 50 5.53 4.22 11.13
N ASN A 51 6.42 3.95 12.10
CA ASN A 51 7.83 3.69 11.81
C ASN A 51 8.04 2.40 11.00
N ILE A 52 7.23 1.36 11.23
CA ILE A 52 7.27 0.13 10.43
C ILE A 52 6.90 0.42 8.96
N ILE A 53 5.83 1.18 8.75
CA ILE A 53 5.39 1.58 7.40
C ILE A 53 6.47 2.44 6.72
N GLU A 54 7.05 3.40 7.44
CA GLU A 54 8.11 4.25 6.88
C GLU A 54 9.37 3.45 6.56
N GLN A 55 9.67 2.37 7.29
CA GLN A 55 10.74 1.45 6.92
C GLN A 55 10.48 0.78 5.56
N ASP A 56 9.25 0.41 5.28
CA ASP A 56 8.88 -0.18 3.99
C ASP A 56 9.03 0.83 2.84
N HIS A 57 8.79 2.12 3.08
CA HIS A 57 9.05 3.18 2.11
C HIS A 57 10.54 3.37 1.80
N ARG A 58 11.43 3.12 2.77
CA ARG A 58 12.89 3.29 2.54
C ARG A 58 13.41 2.44 1.39
N ASN A 59 12.88 1.23 1.22
CA ASN A 59 13.28 0.35 0.12
C ASN A 59 12.88 0.92 -1.25
N ILE A 60 11.66 1.42 -1.38
CA ILE A 60 11.18 2.05 -2.61
C ILE A 60 12.01 3.30 -2.90
N LYS A 61 12.17 4.19 -1.91
CA LYS A 61 12.97 5.42 -2.04
C LYS A 61 14.42 5.11 -2.42
N ARG A 62 15.03 4.06 -1.87
CA ARG A 62 16.40 3.65 -2.22
C ARG A 62 16.53 3.27 -3.69
N ILE A 63 15.55 2.55 -4.24
CA ILE A 63 15.54 2.14 -5.65
C ILE A 63 15.26 3.33 -6.57
N THR A 64 14.34 4.22 -6.20
CA THR A 64 13.88 5.31 -7.07
C THR A 64 14.75 6.57 -7.01
N ARG A 65 15.46 6.84 -5.90
CA ARG A 65 16.36 8.00 -5.76
C ARG A 65 17.39 8.15 -6.89
N PRO A 66 18.12 7.11 -7.33
CA PRO A 66 19.08 7.25 -8.43
C PRO A 66 18.43 7.44 -9.80
N MET A 67 17.11 7.28 -9.93
CA MET A 67 16.39 7.38 -11.22
C MET A 67 16.07 8.83 -11.65
N LEU A 68 16.52 9.84 -10.90
CA LEU A 68 16.23 11.28 -11.11
C LEU A 68 14.73 11.63 -11.14
N GLY A 69 13.89 10.79 -10.53
CA GLY A 69 12.44 10.95 -10.50
C GLY A 69 11.73 10.45 -11.75
N PHE A 70 10.40 10.35 -11.67
CA PHE A 70 9.58 9.88 -12.78
C PHE A 70 9.11 11.06 -13.65
N LYS A 71 9.23 10.94 -14.97
CA LYS A 71 8.80 11.97 -15.93
C LYS A 71 7.29 12.00 -16.17
N ASN A 72 6.57 10.91 -15.91
CA ASN A 72 5.13 10.83 -16.04
C ASN A 72 4.53 9.79 -15.06
N PHE A 73 3.25 9.94 -14.73
CA PHE A 73 2.54 9.10 -13.76
C PHE A 73 2.33 7.66 -14.24
N HIS A 74 2.08 7.45 -15.53
CA HIS A 74 1.84 6.11 -16.09
C HIS A 74 3.06 5.20 -15.94
N SER A 75 4.23 5.70 -16.34
CA SER A 75 5.52 5.04 -16.16
C SER A 75 5.85 4.89 -14.67
N ALA A 76 5.61 5.91 -13.84
CA ALA A 76 5.82 5.83 -12.40
C ALA A 76 5.02 4.67 -11.78
N GLN A 77 3.73 4.56 -12.12
CA GLN A 77 2.85 3.52 -11.61
C GLN A 77 3.33 2.12 -12.02
N LYS A 78 3.70 1.93 -13.30
CA LYS A 78 4.23 0.65 -13.79
C LYS A 78 5.54 0.27 -13.10
N THR A 79 6.48 1.20 -12.96
CA THR A 79 7.76 0.95 -12.29
C THR A 79 7.58 0.61 -10.81
N LEU A 80 6.74 1.37 -10.10
CA LEU A 80 6.43 1.09 -8.69
C LEU A 80 5.75 -0.27 -8.52
N ALA A 81 4.81 -0.64 -9.40
CA ALA A 81 4.19 -1.96 -9.38
C ALA A 81 5.21 -3.08 -9.59
N GLY A 82 6.16 -2.92 -10.52
CA GLY A 82 7.24 -3.90 -10.72
C GLY A 82 8.12 -4.06 -9.48
N ILE A 83 8.47 -2.95 -8.82
CA ILE A 83 9.23 -2.97 -7.56
C ILE A 83 8.44 -3.70 -6.44
N GLU A 84 7.14 -3.46 -6.34
CA GLU A 84 6.26 -4.14 -5.38
C GLU A 84 6.15 -5.64 -5.65
N ILE A 85 5.93 -6.05 -6.91
CA ILE A 85 5.86 -7.47 -7.29
C ILE A 85 7.16 -8.19 -6.92
N MET A 86 8.32 -7.63 -7.26
CA MET A 86 9.62 -8.20 -6.88
C MET A 86 9.77 -8.32 -5.36
N LYS A 87 9.27 -7.34 -4.59
CA LYS A 87 9.27 -7.39 -3.12
C LYS A 87 8.35 -8.49 -2.59
N MET A 88 7.16 -8.67 -3.17
CA MET A 88 6.20 -9.72 -2.78
C MET A 88 6.75 -11.12 -3.07
N ILE A 89 7.38 -11.31 -4.24
CA ILE A 89 8.07 -12.55 -4.61
C ILE A 89 9.16 -12.87 -3.57
N LYS A 90 10.04 -11.92 -3.25
CA LYS A 90 11.10 -12.11 -2.25
C LYS A 90 10.59 -12.40 -0.84
N LYS A 91 9.36 -11.99 -0.51
CA LYS A 91 8.70 -12.29 0.77
C LYS A 91 7.94 -13.62 0.76
N GLY A 92 7.86 -14.33 -0.36
CA GLY A 92 7.06 -15.56 -0.50
C GLY A 92 5.55 -15.29 -0.47
N GLN A 93 5.12 -14.08 -0.81
CA GLN A 93 3.70 -13.68 -0.81
C GLN A 93 2.98 -14.01 -2.12
N MET A 94 3.71 -14.57 -3.10
CA MET A 94 3.20 -14.92 -4.43
C MET A 94 3.20 -16.43 -4.62
N PHE A 95 2.09 -16.97 -5.11
CA PHE A 95 1.96 -18.38 -5.50
C PHE A 95 2.60 -18.62 -6.89
N GLY A 96 2.97 -19.87 -7.19
CA GLY A 96 3.41 -20.29 -8.53
C GLY A 96 4.88 -20.01 -8.85
N GLY A 97 5.76 -20.08 -7.85
CA GLY A 97 7.21 -19.87 -8.01
C GLY A 97 8.05 -21.10 -7.65
N ASP A 98 7.45 -22.28 -7.49
CA ASP A 98 8.14 -23.48 -7.00
C ASP A 98 9.30 -23.85 -7.93
N GLY A 99 10.52 -23.78 -7.40
CA GLY A 99 11.75 -24.05 -8.15
C GLY A 99 12.27 -22.89 -9.00
N LEU A 100 11.58 -21.75 -9.07
CA LEU A 100 12.04 -20.56 -9.78
C LEU A 100 12.82 -19.62 -8.86
N SER A 101 13.85 -18.96 -9.40
CA SER A 101 14.47 -17.83 -8.70
C SER A 101 13.48 -16.66 -8.63
N PRO A 102 13.65 -15.70 -7.69
CA PRO A 102 12.80 -14.50 -7.64
C PRO A 102 12.73 -13.72 -8.97
N ALA A 103 13.83 -13.73 -9.73
CA ALA A 103 13.85 -13.14 -11.06
C ALA A 103 13.08 -14.01 -12.08
N GLY A 104 13.24 -15.34 -12.02
CA GLY A 104 12.50 -16.28 -12.86
C GLY A 104 10.98 -16.15 -12.69
N GLN A 105 10.50 -16.12 -11.44
CA GLN A 105 9.08 -15.91 -11.15
C GLN A 105 8.60 -14.49 -11.55
N PHE A 106 9.48 -13.49 -11.50
CA PHE A 106 9.12 -12.16 -11.99
C PHE A 106 8.94 -12.13 -13.51
N TYR A 107 9.87 -12.76 -14.25
CA TYR A 107 9.80 -12.80 -15.72
C TYR A 107 8.66 -13.68 -16.23
N SER A 108 8.23 -14.70 -15.49
CA SER A 108 7.06 -15.50 -15.87
C SER A 108 5.75 -14.70 -15.89
N PHE A 109 5.68 -13.55 -15.22
CA PHE A 109 4.52 -12.64 -15.32
C PHE A 109 4.54 -11.75 -16.57
N ALA A 110 5.66 -11.71 -17.29
CA ALA A 110 5.85 -10.91 -18.50
C ALA A 110 5.79 -11.75 -19.79
N ALA A 111 5.77 -13.08 -19.67
CA ALA A 111 5.56 -14.03 -20.76
C ALA A 111 4.07 -14.10 -21.13
#